data_AF-F6EQ85-F1
#
_entry.id   AF-F6EQ85-F1
#
_cell.length_a   1.000
_cell.length_b   1.000
_cell.length_c   1.000
_cell.angle_alpha   90.00
_cell.angle_beta   90.00
_cell.angle_gamma   90.00
#
_symmetry.space_group_name_H-M   'P 1'
#
loop_
_entity.id
_entity.type
_entity.pdbx_description
1 polymer ?
#
loop_
_entity_poly.entity_id
_entity_poly.type
_entity_poly.pdbx_seq_one_letter_code
_entity_poly.pdbx_strand_id
1 'polypeptide(L)'
;MTGPDGSQIGRAAERSGSTGGSVSLDPEGQASARIRAVDVENYPSDVCDPMEVAGFRVYPPNDYDSLYVANSATACANVNSDAHQLDVTTIVPGVQE
;
A
#
# COMPACT_ATOMS: atom_id res chain seq x y z
N MET A 1 1.41 7.07 -5.75
CA MET A 1 2.37 7.36 -6.83
C MET A 1 1.74 8.32 -7.82
N THR A 2 2.49 9.21 -8.46
CA THR A 2 1.95 10.08 -9.53
C THR A 2 1.75 9.38 -10.88
N GLY A 3 2.19 8.12 -11.01
CA GLY A 3 2.08 7.27 -12.19
C GLY A 3 2.96 6.00 -12.04
N PRO A 4 3.05 5.14 -13.08
CA PRO A 4 3.89 3.94 -13.07
C PRO A 4 5.37 4.24 -12.78
N ASP A 5 5.92 5.26 -13.44
CA ASP A 5 7.29 5.77 -13.22
C ASP A 5 7.31 7.01 -12.31
N GLY A 6 6.20 7.25 -11.61
CA GLY A 6 6.02 8.43 -10.77
C GLY A 6 6.86 8.39 -9.49
N SER A 7 6.89 9.50 -8.78
CA SER A 7 7.45 9.52 -7.43
C SER A 7 6.45 9.00 -6.40
N GLN A 8 6.99 8.48 -5.30
CA GLN A 8 6.18 8.15 -4.13
C GLN A 8 5.64 9.42 -3.49
N ILE A 9 4.36 9.38 -3.16
CA ILE A 9 3.66 10.41 -2.40
C ILE A 9 3.35 9.82 -1.03
N GLY A 10 3.65 10.57 0.03
CA GLY A 10 3.36 10.14 1.39
C GLY A 10 4.28 9.04 1.92
N ARG A 11 3.96 8.62 3.15
CA ARG A 11 4.69 7.57 3.89
C ARG A 11 4.44 6.19 3.28
N ALA A 12 5.37 5.27 3.56
CA ALA A 12 5.16 3.86 3.24
C ALA A 12 4.05 3.26 4.11
N ALA A 13 3.37 2.23 3.59
CA ALA A 13 2.35 1.50 4.33
C ALA A 13 2.94 0.82 5.58
N GLU A 14 2.17 0.82 6.66
CA GLU A 14 2.52 0.13 7.90
C GLU A 14 2.08 -1.33 7.85
N ARG A 15 2.81 -2.19 8.58
CA ARG A 15 2.45 -3.60 8.69
C ARG A 15 1.47 -3.77 9.84
N SER A 16 0.30 -4.32 9.54
CA SER A 16 -0.74 -4.58 10.54
C SER A 16 -0.93 -6.09 10.77
N GLY A 17 -1.30 -6.44 12.00
CA GLY A 17 -1.54 -7.82 12.42
C GLY A 17 -0.26 -8.59 12.76
N SER A 18 -0.39 -9.91 12.91
CA SER A 18 0.71 -10.81 13.25
C SER A 18 1.55 -11.16 12.02
N THR A 19 2.88 -11.23 12.20
CA THR A 19 3.79 -11.79 11.19
C THR A 19 3.41 -13.23 10.87
N GLY A 20 3.11 -13.51 9.60
CA GLY A 20 2.82 -14.85 9.10
C GLY A 20 4.07 -15.68 8.86
N GLY A 21 3.87 -16.99 8.71
CA GLY A 21 4.90 -17.91 8.24
C GLY A 21 5.13 -17.82 6.73
N SER A 22 6.02 -18.65 6.22
CA SER A 22 6.24 -18.76 4.77
C SER A 22 5.02 -19.35 4.07
N VAL A 23 4.63 -18.75 2.95
CA VAL A 23 3.59 -19.26 2.04
C VAL A 23 4.29 -19.93 0.87
N SER A 24 3.99 -21.22 0.64
CA SER A 24 4.45 -21.95 -0.54
C SER A 24 3.33 -21.99 -1.56
N LEU A 25 3.65 -21.69 -2.82
CA LEU A 25 2.72 -21.70 -3.94
C LEU A 25 3.10 -22.84 -4.88
N ASP A 26 2.12 -23.68 -5.20
CA ASP A 26 2.20 -24.56 -6.36
C ASP A 26 2.26 -23.73 -7.66
N PRO A 27 2.69 -24.32 -8.79
CA PRO A 27 2.56 -23.66 -10.08
C PRO A 27 1.14 -23.12 -10.29
N GLU A 28 1.03 -21.87 -10.75
CA GLU A 28 -0.25 -21.15 -10.92
C GLU A 28 -1.03 -20.87 -9.62
N GLY A 29 -0.45 -21.22 -8.47
CA GLY A 29 -0.95 -20.86 -7.15
C GLY A 29 -0.94 -19.35 -6.93
N GLN A 30 -1.89 -18.89 -6.12
CA GLN A 30 -2.05 -17.47 -5.78
C GLN A 30 -1.86 -17.25 -4.28
N ALA A 31 -1.33 -16.08 -3.93
CA ALA A 31 -1.34 -15.55 -2.58
C ALA A 31 -1.81 -14.10 -2.62
N SER A 32 -2.31 -13.61 -1.49
CA SER A 32 -2.81 -12.24 -1.40
C SER A 32 -2.43 -11.60 -0.08
N ALA A 33 -2.26 -10.27 -0.09
CA ALA A 33 -2.21 -9.44 1.09
C ALA A 33 -3.35 -8.42 1.01
N ARG A 34 -3.90 -8.06 2.16
CA ARG A 34 -4.91 -7.01 2.22
C ARG A 34 -4.23 -5.66 2.39
N ILE A 35 -4.59 -4.71 1.53
CA ILE A 35 -4.24 -3.30 1.67
C ILE A 35 -5.46 -2.58 2.21
N ARG A 36 -5.27 -1.78 3.26
CA ARG A 36 -6.29 -0.86 3.78
C ARG A 36 -5.81 0.56 3.50
N ALA A 37 -6.59 1.31 2.74
CA ALA A 37 -6.43 2.74 2.57
C ALA A 37 -7.57 3.45 3.31
N VAL A 38 -7.23 4.47 4.08
CA VAL A 38 -8.24 5.33 4.73
C VAL A 38 -8.63 6.47 3.80
N ASP A 39 -9.78 7.08 4.06
CA ASP A 39 -10.15 8.33 3.43
C ASP A 39 -9.38 9.47 4.10
N VAL A 40 -8.38 9.98 3.40
CA VAL A 40 -7.44 10.98 3.91
C VAL A 40 -8.05 12.36 4.07
N GLU A 41 -9.21 12.62 3.48
CA GLU A 41 -9.92 13.90 3.62
C GLU A 41 -10.49 14.10 5.04
N ASN A 42 -10.45 13.04 5.87
CA ASN A 42 -10.79 13.11 7.30
C ASN A 42 -9.66 13.69 8.17
N TYR A 43 -8.44 13.84 7.65
CA TYR A 43 -7.35 14.52 8.36
C TYR A 43 -7.37 16.04 8.09
N PRO A 44 -6.93 16.89 9.03
CA PRO A 44 -6.73 18.31 8.76
C PRO A 44 -5.78 18.51 7.57
N SER A 45 -6.14 19.42 6.66
CA SER A 45 -5.38 19.64 5.42
C SER A 45 -3.94 20.09 5.67
N ASP A 46 -3.70 20.85 6.75
CA ASP A 46 -2.37 21.29 7.18
C ASP A 46 -1.50 20.14 7.73
N VAL A 47 -2.13 19.05 8.18
CA VAL A 47 -1.44 17.85 8.64
C VAL A 47 -1.15 16.92 7.47
N CYS A 48 -2.16 16.64 6.64
CA CYS A 48 -2.10 15.60 5.61
C CYS A 48 -1.47 16.09 4.30
N ASP A 49 -1.69 17.35 3.92
CA ASP A 49 -1.40 17.87 2.58
C ASP A 49 -1.96 16.94 1.48
N PRO A 50 -3.29 16.88 1.32
CA PRO A 50 -3.94 15.91 0.44
C PRO A 50 -3.57 16.15 -1.03
N MET A 51 -3.13 15.09 -1.71
CA MET A 51 -2.71 15.12 -3.11
C MET A 51 -3.28 13.94 -3.89
N GLU A 52 -3.69 14.19 -5.14
CA GLU A 52 -4.11 13.13 -6.06
C GLU A 52 -2.95 12.18 -6.38
N VAL A 53 -3.24 10.88 -6.37
CA VAL A 53 -2.32 9.81 -6.75
C VAL A 53 -2.96 8.90 -7.79
N ALA A 54 -2.14 8.36 -8.67
CA ALA A 54 -2.57 7.44 -9.72
C ALA A 54 -2.59 5.96 -9.26
N GLY A 55 -1.94 5.61 -8.16
CA GLY A 55 -1.90 4.23 -7.69
C GLY A 55 -0.80 3.90 -6.69
N PHE A 56 -0.64 2.59 -6.45
CA PHE A 56 0.30 2.01 -5.51
C PHE A 56 1.57 1.54 -6.20
N ARG A 57 2.68 1.60 -5.46
CA ARG A 57 3.92 0.88 -5.78
C ARG A 57 4.10 -0.22 -4.75
N VAL A 58 4.06 -1.47 -5.20
CA VAL A 58 4.09 -2.66 -4.36
C VAL A 58 5.40 -3.40 -4.58
N TYR A 59 6.09 -3.76 -3.50
CA TYR A 59 7.27 -4.63 -3.54
C TYR A 59 6.85 -6.01 -3.03
N PRO A 60 6.75 -7.04 -3.89
CA PRO A 60 6.44 -8.40 -3.46
C PRO A 60 7.48 -8.97 -2.49
N PRO A 61 7.14 -10.00 -1.70
CA PRO A 61 8.10 -10.64 -0.82
C PRO A 61 9.28 -11.21 -1.59
N ASN A 62 10.48 -10.96 -1.06
CA ASN A 62 11.75 -11.40 -1.66
C ASN A 62 11.99 -10.86 -3.08
N ASP A 63 11.26 -9.82 -3.49
CA ASP A 63 11.44 -9.15 -4.77
C ASP A 63 11.78 -7.67 -4.53
N TYR A 64 12.77 -7.18 -5.26
CA TYR A 64 13.20 -5.78 -5.23
C TYR A 64 12.61 -4.98 -6.39
N ASP A 65 12.05 -5.66 -7.40
CA ASP A 65 11.36 -5.02 -8.50
C ASP A 65 9.93 -4.66 -8.06
N SER A 66 9.59 -3.39 -8.21
CA SER A 66 8.27 -2.91 -7.81
C SER A 66 7.24 -3.15 -8.90
N LEU A 67 6.04 -3.51 -8.48
CA LEU A 67 4.84 -3.54 -9.30
C LEU A 67 4.05 -2.25 -9.12
N TYR A 68 3.49 -1.73 -10.21
CA TYR A 68 2.53 -0.62 -10.15
C TYR A 68 1.10 -1.17 -10.23
N VAL A 69 0.26 -0.75 -9.29
CA VAL A 69 -1.18 -1.08 -9.27
C VAL A 69 -1.96 0.22 -9.41
N ALA A 70 -2.64 0.37 -10.55
CA ALA A 70 -3.46 1.54 -10.83
C ALA A 70 -4.63 1.63 -9.85
N ASN A 71 -4.74 2.76 -9.15
CA ASN A 71 -5.81 3.07 -8.22
C ASN A 71 -5.81 4.58 -7.99
N SER A 72 -6.63 5.31 -8.74
CA SER A 72 -6.76 6.75 -8.57
C SER A 72 -7.41 7.07 -7.23
N ALA A 73 -6.73 7.84 -6.39
CA ALA A 73 -7.20 8.20 -5.05
C ALA A 73 -6.55 9.51 -4.58
N THR A 74 -6.91 9.95 -3.38
CA THR A 74 -6.23 11.04 -2.65
C THR A 74 -5.36 10.42 -1.57
N ALA A 75 -4.14 10.93 -1.39
CA ALA A 75 -3.19 10.48 -0.36
C ALA A 75 -2.62 11.67 0.43
N CYS A 76 -2.14 11.44 1.64
CA CYS A 76 -1.40 12.46 2.39
C CYS A 76 0.02 12.58 1.85
N ALA A 77 0.39 13.75 1.32
CA ALA A 77 1.74 14.01 0.81
C ALA A 77 2.74 14.29 1.94
N ASN A 78 2.28 14.79 3.09
CA ASN A 78 3.17 15.11 4.21
C ASN A 78 3.73 13.85 4.87
N VAL A 79 4.99 13.54 4.55
CA VAL A 79 5.73 12.38 5.07
C VAL A 79 6.06 12.46 6.56
N ASN A 80 5.97 13.64 7.17
CA ASN A 80 6.24 13.86 8.58
C ASN A 80 4.97 13.82 9.45
N SER A 81 3.81 13.57 8.83
CA SER A 81 2.55 13.45 9.56
C SER A 81 2.39 12.10 10.26
N ASP A 82 1.66 12.11 11.36
CA ASP A 82 1.18 10.91 12.06
C ASP A 82 -0.09 10.33 11.42
N ALA A 83 -0.43 10.75 10.19
CA ALA A 83 -1.59 10.24 9.47
C ALA A 83 -1.33 8.80 8.99
N HIS A 84 -1.98 7.85 9.64
CA HIS A 84 -1.98 6.43 9.29
C HIS A 84 -2.88 6.16 8.09
N GLN A 85 -2.36 6.48 6.89
CA GLN A 85 -3.17 6.40 5.67
C GLN A 85 -3.23 5.00 5.02
N LEU A 86 -2.21 4.16 5.25
CA LEU A 86 -2.05 2.89 4.55
C LEU A 86 -1.52 1.79 5.48
N ASP A 87 -2.23 0.67 5.49
CA ASP A 87 -1.79 -0.56 6.15
C ASP A 87 -1.77 -1.74 5.17
N VAL A 88 -0.84 -2.67 5.41
CA VAL A 88 -0.77 -3.96 4.71
C VAL A 88 -0.71 -5.11 5.72
N THR A 89 -1.47 -6.16 5.47
CA THR A 89 -1.40 -7.39 6.27
C THR A 89 -0.33 -8.34 5.74
N THR A 90 0.02 -9.36 6.54
CA THR A 90 0.82 -10.48 6.03
C THR A 90 0.11 -11.19 4.87
N ILE A 91 0.90 -11.87 4.03
CA ILE A 91 0.38 -12.61 2.88
C ILE A 91 -0.21 -13.94 3.34
N VAL A 92 -1.33 -14.33 2.73
CA VAL A 92 -1.98 -15.61 2.96
C VAL A 92 -2.15 -16.36 1.62
N PRO A 93 -2.24 -17.71 1.65
CA PRO A 93 -2.57 -18.49 0.47
C PRO A 93 -3.95 -18.12 -0.09
N GLY A 94 -4.10 -18.16 -1.42
CA GLY A 94 -5.34 -17.87 -2.13
C GLY A 94 -5.63 -16.38 -2.34
N VAL A 95 -6.72 -16.12 -3.04
CA VAL A 95 -7.31 -14.78 -3.19
C VAL A 95 -8.17 -14.48 -1.96
N GLN A 96 -7.81 -13.42 -1.22
CA GLN A 96 -8.64 -12.91 -0.13
C GLN A 96 -9.84 -12.15 -0.72
N GLU A 97 -11.03 -12.41 -0.17
CA GLU A 97 -12.29 -11.72 -0.47
C GLU A 97 -12.46 -10.40 0.31
#